data_AF-A0AAW3EQM9-F1
#
_entry.id   AF-A0AAW3EQM9-F1
#
_cell.length_a   1.000
_cell.length_b   1.000
_cell.length_c   1.000
_cell.angle_alpha   90.00
_cell.angle_beta   90.00
_cell.angle_gamma   90.00
#
_symmetry.space_group_name_H-M   'P 1'
#
loop_
_entity.id
_entity.type
_entity.pdbx_description
1 polymer ?
#
loop_
_entity_poly.entity_id
_entity_poly.type
_entity_poly.pdbx_seq_one_letter_code
_entity_poly.pdbx_strand_id
1 'polypeptide(L)'
;MPRLRSNSLNASTAGGLVAYRVDQVRYFFYSMRPAALFGLFRYIASAAVAAITMIAASPASADACTGNVFTDAAALYQLDPDLLRAITWVESHGQPGAVGPRLADGHRAWGAAQINDVHLPELVSYGVTQRDLLNPCINLRLSAWVLANCIRAKGATWAAVGCYNTGPGSRNTTAQARYVRLVQHAYAGYRAQSAAALHDGRGQK
;
A
#
# COMPACT_ATOMS: atom_id res chain seq x y z
N MET A 1 14.93 -24.55 5.29
CA MET A 1 14.44 -23.70 4.19
C MET A 1 15.50 -22.64 3.90
N PRO A 2 15.79 -22.28 2.63
CA PRO A 2 16.81 -21.29 2.33
C PRO A 2 16.45 -19.93 2.96
N ARG A 3 17.44 -19.25 3.58
CA ARG A 3 17.29 -17.86 4.04
C ARG A 3 17.15 -16.94 2.83
N LEU A 4 16.44 -15.82 3.00
CA LEU A 4 16.54 -14.70 2.04
C LEU A 4 18.00 -14.19 2.07
N ARG A 5 18.63 -13.92 0.91
CA ARG A 5 20.08 -13.62 0.82
C ARG A 5 20.48 -12.39 1.66
N SER A 6 21.70 -12.49 2.21
CA SER A 6 22.21 -11.89 3.45
C SER A 6 22.60 -10.40 3.48
N ASN A 7 22.09 -9.56 2.58
CA ASN A 7 22.28 -8.09 2.70
C ASN A 7 20.98 -7.34 3.05
N SER A 8 19.90 -8.07 3.33
CA SER A 8 18.55 -7.50 3.38
C SER A 8 17.94 -7.38 4.77
N LEU A 9 18.59 -7.79 5.87
CA LEU A 9 17.82 -8.13 7.08
C LEU A 9 18.58 -7.90 8.39
N ASN A 10 18.75 -6.64 8.79
CA ASN A 10 18.91 -6.28 10.20
C ASN A 10 17.54 -5.88 10.76
N ALA A 11 16.71 -6.86 11.13
CA ALA A 11 15.50 -6.56 11.89
C ALA A 11 15.89 -6.17 13.34
N SER A 12 16.40 -4.95 13.52
CA SER A 12 16.56 -4.32 14.82
C SER A 12 16.13 -2.86 14.72
N THR A 13 14.81 -2.67 14.81
CA THR A 13 14.18 -1.55 15.51
C THR A 13 12.72 -1.92 15.73
N ALA A 14 12.36 -2.07 17.01
CA ALA A 14 10.98 -1.95 17.43
C ALA A 14 10.41 -0.61 16.91
N GLY A 15 9.24 -0.61 16.26
CA GLY A 15 8.46 0.62 16.03
C GLY A 15 8.60 1.34 14.68
N GLY A 16 9.03 0.68 13.60
CA GLY A 16 9.13 1.28 12.27
C GLY A 16 7.78 1.64 11.61
N LEU A 17 7.15 2.74 12.04
CA LEU A 17 6.45 3.72 11.20
C LEU A 17 5.41 3.19 10.17
N VAL A 18 4.34 2.51 10.63
CA VAL A 18 3.02 2.63 9.93
C VAL A 18 2.52 4.09 9.95
N ALA A 19 3.08 4.89 10.87
CA ALA A 19 2.66 6.25 11.19
C ALA A 19 3.59 7.37 10.67
N TYR A 20 4.21 7.23 9.49
CA TYR A 20 4.40 8.45 8.67
C TYR A 20 2.99 8.82 8.19
N ARG A 21 2.29 9.57 9.07
CA ARG A 21 0.93 10.10 8.94
C ARG A 21 0.46 10.06 7.49
N VAL A 22 -0.60 9.31 7.21
CA VAL A 22 -1.53 9.67 6.13
C VAL A 22 -1.66 11.20 6.19
N ASP A 23 -1.13 11.91 5.18
CA ASP A 23 -0.80 13.34 5.28
C ASP A 23 -1.89 14.11 6.05
N GLN A 24 -1.53 14.74 7.18
CA GLN A 24 -2.46 15.53 8.01
C GLN A 24 -3.12 16.68 7.25
N VAL A 25 -2.66 16.97 6.04
CA VAL A 25 -3.18 18.04 5.19
C VAL A 25 -4.51 17.64 4.52
N ARG A 26 -4.86 16.34 4.43
CA ARG A 26 -6.12 15.91 3.77
C ARG A 26 -7.36 15.86 4.66
N TYR A 27 -7.24 15.89 5.99
CA TYR A 27 -8.40 15.82 6.89
C TYR A 27 -9.03 17.17 7.24
N PHE A 28 -8.44 18.30 6.83
CA PHE A 28 -9.01 19.62 7.14
C PHE A 28 -10.29 19.93 6.34
N PHE A 29 -10.59 19.20 5.26
CA PHE A 29 -11.74 19.49 4.40
C PHE A 29 -12.96 18.56 4.56
N TYR A 30 -12.92 17.55 5.43
CA TYR A 30 -14.01 16.56 5.55
C TYR A 30 -14.82 16.62 6.85
N SER A 31 -14.61 17.64 7.69
CA SER A 31 -15.36 17.85 8.95
C SER A 31 -16.40 18.97 8.91
N MET A 32 -16.61 19.65 7.77
CA MET A 32 -17.66 20.65 7.66
C MET A 32 -19.03 19.99 7.47
N ARG A 33 -19.78 19.89 8.58
CA ARG A 33 -21.22 19.61 8.59
C ARG A 33 -21.94 20.76 7.86
N PRO A 34 -22.75 20.53 6.80
CA PRO A 34 -23.53 21.60 6.22
C PRO A 34 -24.78 21.81 7.08
N ALA A 35 -24.72 22.74 8.03
CA ALA A 35 -25.93 23.22 8.68
C ALA A 35 -25.79 24.68 9.12
N ALA A 36 -26.74 25.47 8.60
CA ALA A 36 -27.14 26.82 8.99
C ALA A 36 -26.31 27.99 8.47
N LEU A 37 -27.05 28.96 7.90
CA LEU A 37 -26.73 30.32 7.40
C LEU A 37 -27.06 30.38 5.89
N PHE A 38 -28.14 30.97 5.40
CA PHE A 38 -28.94 32.10 5.89
C PHE A 38 -30.39 32.00 5.38
N GLY A 39 -31.34 32.20 6.28
CA GLY A 39 -32.64 32.78 5.93
C GLY A 39 -32.53 34.31 5.88
N LEU A 40 -33.46 34.90 5.12
CA LEU A 40 -33.62 36.31 4.75
C LEU A 40 -32.67 36.84 3.66
N PHE A 41 -33.20 37.02 2.44
CA PHE A 41 -33.36 38.34 1.81
C PHE A 41 -34.35 38.20 0.65
N ARG A 42 -35.51 38.87 0.76
CA ARG A 42 -36.49 39.03 -0.34
C ARG A 42 -36.20 40.38 -1.03
N TYR A 43 -36.12 40.33 -2.37
CA TYR A 43 -36.15 41.43 -3.37
C TYR A 43 -35.03 42.48 -3.37
N ILE A 44 -34.26 42.57 -4.47
CA ILE A 44 -34.26 43.74 -5.38
C ILE A 44 -33.94 43.26 -6.81
N ALA A 45 -34.60 43.86 -7.79
CA ALA A 45 -34.63 43.50 -9.19
C ALA A 45 -33.37 43.88 -10.00
N SER A 46 -33.16 43.13 -11.07
CA SER A 46 -32.57 43.52 -12.36
C SER A 46 -31.09 43.95 -12.44
N ALA A 47 -30.36 43.11 -13.20
CA ALA A 47 -29.21 43.41 -14.05
C ALA A 47 -27.88 43.81 -13.40
N ALA A 48 -26.98 42.84 -13.26
CA ALA A 48 -25.57 42.96 -13.65
C ALA A 48 -24.84 41.60 -13.49
N VAL A 49 -24.44 41.03 -14.63
CA VAL A 49 -23.25 40.17 -14.83
C VAL A 49 -22.83 39.31 -13.63
N ALA A 50 -23.47 38.15 -13.45
CA ALA A 50 -22.87 37.05 -12.71
C ALA A 50 -22.03 36.23 -13.71
N ALA A 51 -20.76 36.58 -13.83
CA ALA A 51 -19.78 35.73 -14.49
C ALA A 51 -19.87 34.34 -13.83
N ILE A 52 -20.32 33.35 -14.59
CA ILE A 52 -20.24 31.94 -14.19
C ILE A 52 -18.75 31.62 -14.21
N THR A 53 -18.04 31.93 -13.13
CA THR A 53 -16.77 31.30 -12.82
C THR A 53 -17.11 29.84 -12.58
N MET A 54 -17.01 29.03 -13.64
CA MET A 54 -16.79 27.60 -13.54
C MET A 54 -15.60 27.44 -12.60
N ILE A 55 -15.86 27.18 -11.32
CA ILE A 55 -14.86 26.59 -10.44
C ILE A 55 -14.62 25.23 -11.08
N ALA A 56 -13.57 25.14 -11.89
CA ALA A 56 -13.02 23.87 -12.30
C ALA A 56 -12.66 23.16 -11.00
N ALA A 57 -13.54 22.26 -10.55
CA ALA A 57 -13.20 21.35 -9.48
C ALA A 57 -11.94 20.64 -9.94
N SER A 58 -10.80 21.01 -9.34
CA SER A 58 -9.54 20.35 -9.63
C SER A 58 -9.80 18.85 -9.48
N PRO A 59 -9.41 18.00 -10.44
CA PRO A 59 -9.56 16.56 -10.26
C PRO A 59 -8.88 16.24 -8.94
N ALA A 60 -9.62 15.63 -8.01
CA ALA A 60 -9.09 15.14 -6.76
C ALA A 60 -7.81 14.40 -7.13
N SER A 61 -6.66 14.98 -6.78
CA SER A 61 -5.37 14.42 -7.12
C SER A 61 -5.41 12.98 -6.60
N ALA A 62 -5.37 12.00 -7.50
CA ALA A 62 -4.93 10.68 -7.07
C ALA A 62 -3.63 10.95 -6.33
N ASP A 63 -3.53 10.56 -5.05
CA ASP A 63 -2.30 10.74 -4.28
C ASP A 63 -1.22 9.99 -5.04
N ALA A 64 -0.50 10.71 -5.89
CA ALA A 64 0.61 10.17 -6.63
C ALA A 64 1.72 10.01 -5.62
N CYS A 65 2.23 8.80 -5.46
CA CYS A 65 3.37 8.57 -4.59
C CYS A 65 4.51 9.44 -5.13
N THR A 66 5.06 10.33 -4.31
CA THR A 66 6.26 11.06 -4.69
C THR A 66 7.44 10.08 -4.64
N GLY A 67 8.14 9.87 -5.76
CA GLY A 67 9.31 9.00 -5.81
C GLY A 67 9.02 7.52 -6.06
N ASN A 68 9.95 6.64 -5.66
CA ASN A 68 9.84 5.20 -5.88
C ASN A 68 9.18 4.51 -4.68
N VAL A 69 7.85 4.37 -4.75
CA VAL A 69 7.03 3.82 -3.66
C VAL A 69 7.50 2.46 -3.12
N PHE A 70 8.08 1.60 -3.96
CA PHE A 70 8.62 0.32 -3.49
C PHE A 70 9.88 0.49 -2.65
N THR A 71 10.74 1.43 -3.02
CA THR A 71 11.95 1.77 -2.25
C THR A 71 11.55 2.39 -0.91
N ASP A 72 10.58 3.30 -0.93
CA ASP A 72 10.10 3.98 0.27
C ASP A 72 9.40 3.00 1.23
N ALA A 73 8.50 2.15 0.70
CA ALA A 73 7.81 1.15 1.50
C ALA A 73 8.78 0.11 2.08
N ALA A 74 9.76 -0.33 1.29
CA ALA A 74 10.78 -1.27 1.76
C ALA A 74 11.66 -0.69 2.85
N ALA A 75 12.03 0.60 2.74
CA ALA A 75 12.88 1.29 3.71
C ALA A 75 12.27 1.34 5.12
N LEU A 76 10.92 1.42 5.23
CA LEU A 76 10.21 1.44 6.53
C LEU A 76 10.55 0.25 7.43
N TYR A 77 10.83 -0.92 6.83
CA TYR A 77 11.05 -2.18 7.53
C TYR A 77 12.36 -2.88 7.11
N GLN A 78 13.26 -2.15 6.45
CA GLN A 78 14.51 -2.68 5.90
C GLN A 78 14.29 -3.94 5.05
N LEU A 79 13.35 -3.88 4.10
CA LEU A 79 13.05 -4.97 3.18
C LEU A 79 13.79 -4.78 1.85
N ASP A 80 13.84 -5.82 1.02
CA ASP A 80 14.28 -5.67 -0.36
C ASP A 80 13.11 -5.12 -1.21
N PRO A 81 13.26 -3.97 -1.89
CA PRO A 81 12.20 -3.40 -2.73
C PRO A 81 11.82 -4.31 -3.91
N ASP A 82 12.74 -5.14 -4.42
CA ASP A 82 12.42 -6.13 -5.46
C ASP A 82 11.51 -7.24 -4.93
N LEU A 83 11.59 -7.56 -3.63
CA LEU A 83 10.71 -8.56 -3.02
C LEU A 83 9.27 -8.01 -2.91
N LEU A 84 9.11 -6.75 -2.52
CA LEU A 84 7.80 -6.09 -2.50
C LEU A 84 7.21 -5.94 -3.91
N ARG A 85 8.04 -5.62 -4.92
CA ARG A 85 7.64 -5.65 -6.34
C ARG A 85 7.13 -7.04 -6.75
N ALA A 86 7.88 -8.08 -6.40
CA ALA A 86 7.52 -9.46 -6.73
C ALA A 86 6.20 -9.91 -6.08
N ILE A 87 6.00 -9.60 -4.80
CA ILE A 87 4.74 -9.87 -4.09
C ILE A 87 3.59 -9.13 -4.79
N THR A 88 3.72 -7.82 -4.98
CA THR A 88 2.68 -6.99 -5.63
C THR A 88 2.33 -7.49 -7.03
N TRP A 89 3.33 -7.93 -7.80
CA TRP A 89 3.11 -8.52 -9.11
C TRP A 89 2.30 -9.82 -9.03
N VAL A 90 2.64 -10.72 -8.12
CA VAL A 90 1.93 -11.99 -7.93
C VAL A 90 0.50 -11.78 -7.41
N GLU A 91 0.26 -10.74 -6.61
CA GLU A 91 -1.06 -10.43 -6.04
C GLU A 91 -2.06 -9.92 -7.08
N SER A 92 -1.67 -8.96 -7.91
CA SER A 92 -2.61 -8.32 -8.84
C SER A 92 -1.99 -7.79 -10.13
N HIS A 93 -0.73 -8.09 -10.39
CA HIS A 93 0.06 -7.41 -11.43
C HIS A 93 0.17 -5.89 -11.19
N GLY A 94 0.08 -5.45 -9.93
CA GLY A 94 0.16 -4.05 -9.53
C GLY A 94 -1.09 -3.22 -9.82
N GLN A 95 -2.26 -3.84 -10.01
CA GLN A 95 -3.51 -3.12 -10.29
C GLN A 95 -4.07 -2.42 -9.03
N PRO A 96 -4.10 -1.07 -8.94
CA PRO A 96 -4.51 -0.37 -7.72
C PRO A 96 -5.99 -0.58 -7.36
N GLY A 97 -6.84 -0.84 -8.36
CA GLY A 97 -8.26 -1.11 -8.19
C GLY A 97 -8.60 -2.59 -7.93
N ALA A 98 -7.61 -3.47 -7.77
CA ALA A 98 -7.85 -4.89 -7.62
C ALA A 98 -8.61 -5.22 -6.34
N VAL A 99 -9.58 -6.12 -6.46
CA VAL A 99 -10.66 -6.31 -5.49
C VAL A 99 -10.93 -7.82 -5.48
N GLY A 100 -10.30 -8.53 -4.54
CA GLY A 100 -10.25 -10.00 -4.48
C GLY A 100 -11.58 -10.67 -4.06
N PRO A 101 -11.79 -11.96 -4.30
CA PRO A 101 -13.04 -12.62 -3.91
C PRO A 101 -13.29 -12.51 -2.41
N ARG A 102 -14.55 -12.55 -2.00
CA ARG A 102 -14.92 -12.62 -0.58
C ARG A 102 -14.60 -14.02 -0.05
N LEU A 103 -13.89 -14.07 1.07
CA LEU A 103 -13.55 -15.30 1.77
C LEU A 103 -14.71 -15.76 2.66
N ALA A 104 -14.65 -16.99 3.14
CA ALA A 104 -15.71 -17.61 3.95
C ALA A 104 -15.94 -16.91 5.30
N ASP A 105 -14.93 -16.22 5.82
CA ASP A 105 -15.00 -15.40 7.03
C ASP A 105 -15.57 -13.99 6.78
N GLY A 106 -15.96 -13.68 5.54
CA GLY A 106 -16.54 -12.41 5.13
C GLY A 106 -15.52 -11.34 4.74
N HIS A 107 -14.24 -11.59 4.99
CA HIS A 107 -13.14 -10.69 4.65
C HIS A 107 -12.75 -10.78 3.18
N ARG A 108 -12.03 -9.77 2.68
CA ARG A 108 -11.47 -9.80 1.31
C ARG A 108 -10.24 -8.91 1.16
N ALA A 109 -9.51 -9.14 0.08
CA ALA A 109 -8.29 -8.42 -0.27
C ALA A 109 -8.54 -7.22 -1.20
N TRP A 110 -7.74 -6.17 -1.01
CA TRP A 110 -7.90 -4.88 -1.69
C TRP A 110 -6.56 -4.34 -2.22
N GLY A 111 -6.62 -3.68 -3.38
CA GLY A 111 -5.53 -2.94 -3.98
C GLY A 111 -4.42 -3.79 -4.61
N ALA A 112 -3.36 -3.10 -5.03
CA ALA A 112 -2.25 -3.65 -5.81
C ALA A 112 -1.53 -4.84 -5.14
N ALA A 113 -1.39 -4.83 -3.84
CA ALA A 113 -0.76 -5.87 -3.04
C ALA A 113 -1.77 -6.70 -2.24
N GLN A 114 -3.05 -6.63 -2.61
CA GLN A 114 -4.14 -7.46 -2.07
C GLN A 114 -4.15 -7.52 -0.53
N ILE A 115 -4.11 -6.36 0.12
CA ILE A 115 -4.17 -6.25 1.58
C ILE A 115 -5.57 -6.64 2.06
N ASN A 116 -5.63 -7.63 2.94
CA ASN A 116 -6.89 -8.15 3.47
C ASN A 116 -7.48 -7.20 4.52
N ASP A 117 -8.79 -6.94 4.44
CA ASP A 117 -9.50 -6.07 5.39
C ASP A 117 -9.62 -6.64 6.82
N VAL A 118 -9.18 -7.88 7.05
CA VAL A 118 -8.96 -8.45 8.39
C VAL A 118 -8.02 -7.60 9.26
N HIS A 119 -7.14 -6.81 8.65
CA HIS A 119 -6.23 -5.90 9.35
C HIS A 119 -6.89 -4.60 9.79
N LEU A 120 -8.08 -4.23 9.27
CA LEU A 120 -8.70 -2.94 9.55
C LEU A 120 -8.88 -2.63 11.04
N PRO A 121 -9.28 -3.57 11.93
CA PRO A 121 -9.39 -3.28 13.35
C PRO A 121 -8.11 -2.74 13.99
N GLU A 122 -6.94 -3.18 13.52
CA GLU A 122 -5.65 -2.61 13.93
C GLU A 122 -5.35 -1.32 13.17
N LEU A 123 -5.55 -1.31 11.86
CA LEU A 123 -5.16 -0.21 10.97
C LEU A 123 -5.94 1.09 11.22
N VAL A 124 -7.19 1.01 11.70
CA VAL A 124 -7.96 2.22 12.07
C VAL A 124 -7.31 3.01 13.19
N SER A 125 -6.54 2.37 14.08
CA SER A 125 -5.78 3.06 15.13
C SER A 125 -4.64 3.93 14.56
N TYR A 126 -4.21 3.65 13.33
CA TYR A 126 -3.24 4.43 12.57
C TYR A 126 -3.90 5.41 11.58
N GLY A 127 -5.23 5.56 11.63
CA GLY A 127 -5.99 6.43 10.74
C GLY A 127 -6.21 5.88 9.32
N VAL A 128 -6.01 4.58 9.11
CA VAL A 128 -6.24 3.93 7.81
C VAL A 128 -7.67 3.38 7.76
N THR A 129 -8.41 3.77 6.73
CA THR A 129 -9.75 3.28 6.43
C THR A 129 -9.74 2.21 5.34
N GLN A 130 -10.86 1.52 5.14
CA GLN A 130 -11.00 0.56 4.04
C GLN A 130 -10.76 1.20 2.67
N ARG A 131 -11.18 2.46 2.48
CA ARG A 131 -10.99 3.18 1.22
C ARG A 131 -9.51 3.37 0.91
N ASP A 132 -8.69 3.57 1.94
CA ASP A 132 -7.25 3.77 1.80
C ASP A 132 -6.54 2.51 1.31
N LEU A 133 -7.15 1.33 1.44
CA LEU A 133 -6.59 0.09 0.89
C LEU A 133 -6.54 0.10 -0.65
N LEU A 134 -7.30 0.97 -1.32
CA LEU A 134 -7.24 1.17 -2.78
C LEU A 134 -6.25 2.26 -3.21
N ASN A 135 -5.71 3.04 -2.27
CA ASN A 135 -4.65 3.99 -2.57
C ASN A 135 -3.35 3.22 -2.78
N PRO A 136 -2.70 3.30 -3.95
CA PRO A 136 -1.51 2.49 -4.26
C PRO A 136 -0.34 2.76 -3.30
N CYS A 137 -0.15 4.00 -2.85
CA CYS A 137 0.94 4.33 -1.93
C CYS A 137 0.73 3.74 -0.55
N ILE A 138 -0.50 3.87 -0.03
CA ILE A 138 -0.87 3.31 1.27
C ILE A 138 -0.83 1.78 1.20
N ASN A 139 -1.41 1.19 0.16
CA ASN A 139 -1.48 -0.25 -0.05
C ASN A 139 -0.08 -0.89 -0.09
N LEU A 140 0.89 -0.29 -0.78
CA LEU A 140 2.26 -0.81 -0.84
C LEU A 140 3.03 -0.64 0.49
N ARG A 141 2.81 0.44 1.23
CA ARG A 141 3.35 0.58 2.60
C ARG A 141 2.74 -0.46 3.56
N LEU A 142 1.44 -0.74 3.42
CA LEU A 142 0.78 -1.81 4.16
C LEU A 142 1.29 -3.20 3.76
N SER A 143 1.64 -3.42 2.50
CA SER A 143 2.31 -4.66 2.07
C SER A 143 3.63 -4.86 2.80
N ALA A 144 4.45 -3.82 2.90
CA ALA A 144 5.69 -3.86 3.67
C ALA A 144 5.44 -4.18 5.15
N TRP A 145 4.40 -3.58 5.75
CA TRP A 145 3.99 -3.86 7.13
C TRP A 145 3.53 -5.31 7.34
N VAL A 146 2.67 -5.85 6.46
CA VAL A 146 2.21 -7.25 6.53
C VAL A 146 3.40 -8.20 6.41
N LEU A 147 4.30 -7.96 5.46
CA LEU A 147 5.50 -8.79 5.28
C LEU A 147 6.41 -8.73 6.52
N ALA A 148 6.62 -7.55 7.09
CA ALA A 148 7.39 -7.38 8.31
C ALA A 148 6.77 -8.15 9.49
N ASN A 149 5.44 -8.14 9.63
CA ASN A 149 4.73 -8.92 10.65
C ASN A 149 4.95 -10.43 10.46
N CYS A 150 4.91 -10.91 9.21
CA CYS A 150 5.21 -12.30 8.89
C CYS A 150 6.68 -12.68 9.12
N ILE A 151 7.62 -11.76 8.87
CA ILE A 151 9.03 -11.95 9.20
C ILE A 151 9.22 -12.04 10.71
N ARG A 152 8.54 -11.21 11.52
CA ARG A 152 8.58 -11.34 12.98
C ARG A 152 8.05 -12.71 13.44
N ALA A 153 7.00 -13.22 12.81
CA ALA A 153 6.38 -14.49 13.18
C ALA A 153 7.15 -15.74 12.71
N LYS A 154 7.80 -15.69 11.54
CA LYS A 154 8.39 -16.87 10.87
C LYS A 154 9.90 -16.76 10.64
N GLY A 155 10.52 -15.68 11.09
CA GLY A 155 11.88 -15.31 10.75
C GLY A 155 12.01 -14.86 9.30
N ALA A 156 13.17 -14.31 8.96
CA ALA A 156 13.44 -13.77 7.63
C ALA A 156 13.78 -14.86 6.60
N THR A 157 12.76 -15.68 6.30
CA THR A 157 12.84 -16.85 5.44
C THR A 157 11.67 -16.84 4.45
N TRP A 158 11.70 -17.74 3.46
CA TRP A 158 10.56 -17.93 2.55
C TRP A 158 9.26 -18.33 3.25
N ALA A 159 9.31 -18.82 4.49
CA ALA A 159 8.11 -19.06 5.29
C ALA A 159 7.36 -17.76 5.62
N ALA A 160 8.05 -16.62 5.73
CA ALA A 160 7.41 -15.31 5.90
C ALA A 160 6.63 -14.89 4.64
N VAL A 161 7.14 -15.21 3.45
CA VAL A 161 6.42 -14.97 2.18
C VAL A 161 5.21 -15.88 2.06
N GLY A 162 5.30 -17.14 2.48
CA GLY A 162 4.12 -18.02 2.59
C GLY A 162 3.10 -17.51 3.61
N CYS A 163 3.57 -17.00 4.75
CA CYS A 163 2.74 -16.34 5.76
C CYS A 163 2.00 -15.13 5.17
N TYR A 164 2.62 -14.32 4.31
CA TYR A 164 1.95 -13.16 3.69
C TYR A 164 0.64 -13.57 3.00
N ASN A 165 0.67 -14.64 2.21
CA ASN A 165 -0.49 -15.14 1.46
C ASN A 165 -1.59 -15.77 2.34
N THR A 166 -1.23 -16.35 3.48
CA THR A 166 -2.16 -17.21 4.24
C THR A 166 -2.41 -16.78 5.68
N GLY A 167 -1.69 -15.78 6.16
CA GLY A 167 -1.67 -15.35 7.55
C GLY A 167 -0.75 -16.19 8.45
N PRO A 168 -0.33 -15.64 9.61
CA PRO A 168 0.64 -16.28 10.51
C PRO A 168 0.14 -17.56 11.19
N GLY A 169 -1.18 -17.69 11.37
CA GLY A 169 -1.84 -18.85 11.98
C GLY A 169 -2.17 -19.99 11.02
N SER A 170 -2.01 -19.80 9.71
CA SER A 170 -2.40 -20.81 8.73
C SER A 170 -1.45 -21.99 8.70
N ARG A 171 -2.05 -23.19 8.57
CA ARG A 171 -1.36 -24.47 8.37
C ARG A 171 -1.42 -24.96 6.92
N ASN A 172 -1.93 -24.15 5.99
CA ASN A 172 -2.05 -24.52 4.58
C ASN A 172 -0.70 -24.41 3.86
N THR A 173 0.20 -25.36 4.15
CA THR A 173 1.57 -25.41 3.62
C THR A 173 1.60 -25.56 2.10
N THR A 174 0.61 -26.22 1.51
CA THR A 174 0.48 -26.37 0.05
C THR A 174 0.25 -25.02 -0.63
N ALA A 175 -0.68 -24.21 -0.13
CA ALA A 175 -0.92 -22.86 -0.65
C ALA A 175 0.30 -21.95 -0.45
N GLN A 176 0.93 -22.02 0.73
CA GLN A 176 2.16 -21.28 1.01
C GLN A 176 3.28 -21.64 0.03
N ALA A 177 3.54 -22.93 -0.19
CA ALA A 177 4.59 -23.39 -1.09
C ALA A 177 4.33 -22.99 -2.55
N ARG A 178 3.07 -23.05 -3.01
CA ARG A 178 2.69 -22.57 -4.35
C ARG A 178 2.98 -21.07 -4.49
N TYR A 179 2.53 -20.27 -3.54
CA TYR A 179 2.72 -18.84 -3.56
C TYR A 179 4.19 -18.44 -3.52
N VAL A 180 4.98 -19.06 -2.64
CA VAL A 180 6.42 -18.85 -2.53
C VAL A 180 7.13 -19.08 -3.87
N ARG A 181 6.76 -20.13 -4.62
CA ARG A 181 7.35 -20.38 -5.95
C ARG A 181 7.06 -19.26 -6.95
N LEU A 182 5.83 -18.74 -6.96
CA LEU A 182 5.46 -17.62 -7.83
C LEU A 182 6.25 -16.36 -7.48
N VAL A 183 6.36 -16.03 -6.20
CA VAL A 183 7.11 -14.85 -5.74
C VAL A 183 8.60 -15.02 -6.00
N GLN A 184 9.17 -16.21 -5.78
CA GLN A 184 10.57 -16.51 -6.09
C GLN A 184 10.90 -16.25 -7.57
N HIS A 185 10.02 -16.71 -8.47
CA HIS A 185 10.20 -16.51 -9.90
C HIS A 185 10.15 -15.02 -10.27
N ALA A 186 9.12 -14.29 -9.82
CA ALA A 186 9.00 -12.85 -10.07
C ALA A 186 10.19 -12.07 -9.47
N TYR A 187 10.60 -12.43 -8.26
CA TYR A 187 11.73 -11.81 -7.55
C TYR A 187 13.04 -11.97 -8.32
N ALA A 188 13.34 -13.16 -8.84
CA ALA A 188 14.53 -13.37 -9.66
C ALA A 188 14.56 -12.43 -10.87
N GLY A 189 13.43 -12.21 -11.53
CA GLY A 189 13.29 -11.27 -12.64
C GLY A 189 13.59 -9.82 -12.23
N TYR A 190 12.97 -9.33 -11.16
CA TYR A 190 13.22 -7.97 -10.67
C TYR A 190 14.66 -7.77 -10.20
N ARG A 191 15.28 -8.77 -9.56
CA ARG A 191 16.69 -8.73 -9.17
C ARG A 191 17.62 -8.56 -10.38
N ALA A 192 17.34 -9.27 -11.48
CA ALA A 192 18.13 -9.16 -12.70
C ALA A 192 18.00 -7.75 -13.34
N GLN A 193 16.78 -7.21 -13.38
CA GLN A 193 16.52 -5.86 -13.90
C GLN A 193 17.22 -4.79 -13.05
N SER A 194 17.10 -4.87 -11.72
CA SER A 194 17.76 -3.93 -10.80
C SER A 194 19.28 -4.01 -10.89
N ALA A 195 19.86 -5.21 -11.08
CA ALA A 195 21.29 -5.36 -11.29
C ALA A 195 21.75 -4.68 -12.60
N ALA A 196 21.02 -4.90 -13.71
CA ALA A 196 21.33 -4.28 -15.00
C ALA A 196 21.29 -2.74 -14.91
N ALA A 197 20.25 -2.17 -14.29
CA ALA A 197 20.13 -0.73 -14.11
C ALA A 197 21.31 -0.10 -13.32
N LEU A 198 21.86 -0.82 -12.33
CA LEU A 198 23.05 -0.39 -11.59
C LEU A 198 24.36 -0.47 -12.39
N HIS A 199 24.41 -1.33 -13.41
CA HIS A 199 25.56 -1.40 -14.32
C HIS A 199 25.53 -0.24 -15.31
N ASP A 200 24.37 0.03 -15.92
CA ASP A 200 24.22 1.11 -16.91
C ASP A 200 24.45 2.49 -16.29
N GLY A 201 23.97 2.73 -15.06
CA GLY A 201 24.18 4.00 -14.35
C GLY A 201 25.62 4.27 -13.91
N ARG A 202 26.51 3.26 -13.91
CA ARG A 202 27.95 3.44 -13.61
C ARG A 202 28.79 3.73 -14.86
N GLY A 203 28.29 3.42 -16.06
CA GLY A 203 28.95 3.72 -17.33
C GLY A 203 28.67 5.12 -17.89
N GLN A 204 27.83 5.91 -17.22
CA GLN A 204 27.42 7.26 -17.65
C GLN A 204 28.06 8.39 -16.81
N LYS A 205 29.11 8.09 -16.04
CA LYS A 205 29.94 9.07 -15.31
C LYS A 205 31.28 9.24 -15.98
#